data_AF-A0A8H6TCH9-F1
#
_entry.id   AF-A0A8H6TCH9-F1
#
_cell.length_a   1.000
_cell.length_b   1.000
_cell.length_c   1.000
_cell.angle_alpha   90.00
_cell.angle_beta   90.00
_cell.angle_gamma   90.00
#
_symmetry.space_group_name_H-M   'P 1'
#
loop_
_entity.id
_entity.type
_entity.pdbx_description
1 polymer ?
#
loop_
_entity_poly.entity_id
_entity_poly.type
_entity_poly.pdbx_seq_one_letter_code
_entity_poly.pdbx_strand_id
1 'polypeptide(L)'
;MSGDTKYFSGSNLVAAPPEAGGLLTLAYRTFGDSENPAVLMPSCYGGTLDDTLPFLYTSKDGTEAVLQGNFVIAYHMAAIFPDFVQHVVVLAGSARTSWHNWSFLEGPKAALLNSIDFNGGLYTKPAMRGTAAFGRVYSTWALSQEWFRQHSWEKLGYNSLEEYLHKEWEFKEDANNLLCMLATWQKGDISQFGPEEERGNLVNALGRIKAKVLVMPARTDMYFPPEDSQFEVQHLNNGRLRVIESIWGHLAGGGGGTKEDEEFIKKEVAEFLS
;
A
#
# COMPACT_ATOMS: atom_id res chain seq x y z
N MET A 1 -10.92 18.59 -13.11
CA MET A 1 -11.94 18.81 -12.07
C MET A 1 -11.74 17.75 -11.00
N SER A 2 -11.69 18.11 -9.72
CA SER A 2 -11.61 17.12 -8.64
C SER A 2 -12.89 16.28 -8.67
N GLY A 3 -12.77 14.97 -8.81
CA GLY A 3 -13.91 14.07 -8.73
C GLY A 3 -14.45 14.04 -7.31
N ASP A 4 -15.77 13.92 -7.18
CA ASP A 4 -16.39 13.77 -5.86
C ASP A 4 -15.93 12.48 -5.19
N THR A 5 -15.62 12.54 -3.89
CA THR A 5 -15.41 11.33 -3.09
C THR A 5 -16.73 10.57 -3.03
N LYS A 6 -16.74 9.37 -3.59
CA LYS A 6 -17.81 8.38 -3.54
C LYS A 6 -17.52 7.37 -2.44
N TYR A 7 -18.53 6.63 -2.04
CA TYR A 7 -18.40 5.61 -1.00
C TYR A 7 -18.97 4.29 -1.49
N PHE A 8 -18.41 3.21 -1.00
CA PHE A 8 -18.79 1.86 -1.33
C PHE A 8 -19.15 1.07 -0.06
N SER A 9 -20.28 0.36 -0.08
CA SER A 9 -20.68 -0.56 0.99
C SER A 9 -21.25 -1.86 0.42
N GLY A 10 -20.61 -2.99 0.69
CA GLY A 10 -21.12 -4.32 0.29
C GLY A 10 -21.19 -4.50 -1.23
N SER A 11 -22.33 -4.21 -1.85
CA SER A 11 -22.54 -4.24 -3.30
C SER A 11 -22.97 -2.88 -3.89
N ASN A 12 -23.08 -1.84 -3.05
CA ASN A 12 -23.49 -0.51 -3.47
C ASN A 12 -22.25 0.35 -3.74
N LEU A 13 -21.99 0.64 -5.01
CA LEU A 13 -20.89 1.50 -5.49
C LEU A 13 -21.15 3.00 -5.27
N VAL A 14 -22.34 3.41 -4.82
CA VAL A 14 -22.67 4.83 -4.57
C VAL A 14 -23.32 4.97 -3.19
N ALA A 15 -22.65 4.44 -2.17
CA ALA A 15 -23.07 4.56 -0.78
C ALA A 15 -22.97 6.01 -0.29
N ALA A 16 -23.71 6.30 0.78
CA ALA A 16 -23.59 7.56 1.51
C ALA A 16 -22.22 7.64 2.24
N PRO A 17 -21.74 8.86 2.57
CA PRO A 17 -20.57 9.02 3.43
C PRO A 17 -20.69 8.24 4.75
N PRO A 18 -19.58 7.73 5.32
CA PRO A 18 -19.59 7.08 6.62
C PRO A 18 -20.12 8.03 7.70
N GLU A 19 -21.00 7.50 8.55
CA GLU A 19 -21.47 8.16 9.77
C GLU A 19 -20.81 7.51 10.99
N ALA A 20 -20.60 8.27 12.07
CA ALA A 20 -20.01 7.75 13.29
C ALA A 20 -20.85 6.60 13.88
N GLY A 21 -20.25 5.42 14.01
CA GLY A 21 -20.95 4.20 14.47
C GLY A 21 -21.72 3.44 13.39
N GLY A 22 -21.64 3.89 12.12
CA GLY A 22 -22.24 3.22 10.97
C GLY A 22 -21.44 2.03 10.44
N LEU A 23 -21.97 1.39 9.40
CA LEU A 23 -21.25 0.35 8.64
C LEU A 23 -19.97 0.92 8.02
N LEU A 24 -18.91 0.12 7.96
CA LEU A 24 -17.67 0.50 7.29
C LEU A 24 -17.94 0.72 5.79
N THR A 25 -17.70 1.94 5.33
CA THR A 25 -17.76 2.35 3.91
C THR A 25 -16.36 2.59 3.39
N LEU A 26 -16.05 2.02 2.23
CA LEU A 26 -14.80 2.30 1.52
C LEU A 26 -14.96 3.60 0.74
N ALA A 27 -14.18 4.62 1.07
CA ALA A 27 -14.14 5.84 0.26
C ALA A 27 -13.35 5.59 -1.02
N TYR A 28 -13.86 6.05 -2.15
CA TYR A 28 -13.13 6.06 -3.41
C TYR A 28 -13.38 7.34 -4.18
N ARG A 29 -12.44 7.71 -5.04
CA ARG A 29 -12.56 8.91 -5.84
C ARG A 29 -12.17 8.59 -7.27
N THR A 30 -13.11 8.79 -8.18
CA THR A 30 -12.89 8.68 -9.62
C THR A 30 -12.68 10.07 -10.17
N PHE A 31 -11.61 10.29 -10.91
CA PHE A 31 -11.37 11.51 -11.67
C PHE A 31 -11.44 11.16 -13.18
N GLY A 32 -11.46 12.13 -14.09
CA GLY A 32 -11.42 11.82 -15.54
C GLY A 32 -12.74 11.32 -16.16
N ASP A 33 -12.65 10.76 -17.37
CA ASP A 33 -13.79 10.35 -18.23
C ASP A 33 -14.32 8.95 -17.83
N SER A 34 -15.65 8.83 -17.66
CA SER A 34 -16.32 7.57 -17.34
C SER A 34 -16.25 6.50 -18.43
N GLU A 35 -15.96 6.90 -19.68
CA GLU A 35 -15.73 5.98 -20.79
C GLU A 35 -14.31 5.38 -20.78
N ASN A 36 -13.41 5.88 -19.91
CA ASN A 36 -12.04 5.40 -19.77
C ASN A 36 -11.88 4.66 -18.42
N PRO A 37 -11.42 3.40 -18.40
CA PRO A 37 -11.38 2.60 -17.18
C PRO A 37 -10.65 3.22 -15.98
N ALA A 38 -11.26 3.03 -14.81
CA ALA A 38 -10.67 3.37 -13.52
C ALA A 38 -9.49 2.44 -13.19
N VAL A 39 -8.30 3.03 -13.02
CA VAL A 39 -7.11 2.37 -12.45
C VAL A 39 -7.20 2.39 -10.92
N LEU A 40 -7.01 1.21 -10.34
CA LEU A 40 -7.02 1.00 -8.90
C LEU A 40 -5.58 0.88 -8.35
N MET A 41 -5.25 1.68 -7.33
CA MET A 41 -3.96 1.72 -6.64
C MET A 41 -4.14 1.50 -5.13
N PRO A 42 -3.26 0.73 -4.46
CA PRO A 42 -3.32 0.57 -3.02
C PRO A 42 -2.95 1.88 -2.31
N SER A 43 -3.67 2.20 -1.23
CA SER A 43 -3.14 3.11 -0.19
C SER A 43 -2.25 2.28 0.74
N CYS A 44 -1.03 2.75 1.00
CA CYS A 44 -0.13 2.12 1.97
C CYS A 44 -0.59 2.37 3.41
N TYR A 45 0.11 1.77 4.37
CA TYR A 45 -0.17 1.96 5.79
C TYR A 45 -0.06 3.44 6.20
N GLY A 46 -1.19 4.05 6.59
CA GLY A 46 -1.25 5.47 6.98
C GLY A 46 -1.37 6.47 5.83
N GLY A 47 -1.33 6.03 4.57
CA GLY A 47 -1.48 6.88 3.39
C GLY A 47 -2.94 7.27 3.13
N THR A 48 -3.16 8.50 2.69
CA THR A 48 -4.43 9.01 2.19
C THR A 48 -4.43 9.09 0.66
N LEU A 49 -5.62 9.24 0.07
CA LEU A 49 -5.76 9.48 -1.37
C LEU A 49 -4.98 10.71 -1.86
N ASP A 50 -4.79 11.69 -0.98
CA ASP A 50 -4.20 12.98 -1.35
C ASP A 50 -2.66 12.93 -1.27
N ASP A 51 -2.08 12.05 -0.45
CA ASP A 51 -0.63 11.99 -0.18
C ASP A 51 0.09 10.74 -0.72
N THR A 52 -0.65 9.71 -1.18
CA THR A 52 -0.05 8.44 -1.62
C THR A 52 0.28 8.49 -3.10
N LEU A 53 1.58 8.45 -3.45
CA LEU A 53 2.09 8.47 -4.83
C LEU A 53 1.66 9.71 -5.65
N PRO A 54 1.75 10.94 -5.10
CA PRO A 54 1.24 12.14 -5.75
C PRO A 54 1.91 12.43 -7.09
N PHE A 55 3.12 11.94 -7.32
CA PHE A 55 3.82 12.07 -8.59
C PHE A 55 3.12 11.37 -9.76
N LEU A 56 2.18 10.44 -9.51
CA LEU A 56 1.41 9.78 -10.56
C LEU A 56 0.23 10.64 -11.05
N TYR A 57 -0.35 11.49 -10.22
CA TYR A 57 -1.58 12.23 -10.54
C TYR A 57 -1.46 13.76 -10.39
N THR A 58 -0.36 14.28 -9.84
CA THR A 58 -0.05 15.72 -9.76
C THR A 58 1.20 16.06 -10.57
N SER A 59 1.12 17.15 -11.33
CA SER A 59 2.28 17.73 -12.02
C SER A 59 3.02 18.64 -11.05
N LYS A 60 4.13 18.18 -10.49
CA LYS A 60 5.00 19.03 -9.64
C LYS A 60 6.00 19.86 -10.46
N ASP A 61 6.43 19.37 -11.62
CA ASP A 61 7.56 19.92 -12.38
C ASP A 61 7.20 20.29 -13.85
N GLY A 62 5.92 20.53 -14.16
CA GLY A 62 5.46 20.83 -15.52
C GLY A 62 5.39 19.61 -16.45
N THR A 63 5.70 18.42 -15.95
CA THR A 63 5.44 17.12 -16.62
C THR A 63 3.99 16.72 -16.45
N GLU A 64 3.33 16.20 -17.48
CA GLU A 64 1.97 15.69 -17.34
C GLU A 64 1.90 14.53 -16.34
N ALA A 65 0.85 14.52 -15.53
CA ALA A 65 0.58 13.40 -14.64
C ALA A 65 0.24 12.15 -15.45
N VAL A 66 0.74 10.99 -15.02
CA VAL A 66 0.53 9.70 -15.72
C VAL A 66 -0.91 9.18 -15.53
N LEU A 67 -1.49 9.43 -14.37
CA LEU A 67 -2.82 8.99 -13.95
C LEU A 67 -3.77 10.18 -13.76
N GLN A 68 -3.95 11.00 -14.80
CA GLN A 68 -5.00 12.02 -14.80
C GLN A 68 -6.39 11.36 -14.78
N GLY A 69 -6.86 10.90 -13.61
CA GLY A 69 -8.20 10.30 -13.54
C GLY A 69 -8.46 9.19 -12.53
N ASN A 70 -7.48 8.49 -12.00
CA ASN A 70 -7.78 7.12 -11.54
C ASN A 70 -7.32 6.80 -10.11
N PHE A 71 -8.18 6.20 -9.23
CA PHE A 71 -7.75 5.67 -7.92
C PHE A 71 -8.70 4.66 -7.20
N VAL A 72 -8.12 3.69 -6.45
CA VAL A 72 -8.53 2.96 -5.19
C VAL A 72 -8.03 1.50 -5.11
N ILE A 73 -7.96 0.89 -3.92
CA ILE A 73 -7.36 -0.43 -3.59
C ILE A 73 -7.45 -1.52 -4.68
N ALA A 74 -6.27 -2.00 -5.08
CA ALA A 74 -6.03 -2.78 -6.30
C ALA A 74 -6.59 -4.22 -6.29
N TYR A 75 -5.98 -5.12 -5.51
CA TYR A 75 -6.30 -6.56 -5.60
C TYR A 75 -7.68 -6.92 -5.08
N HIS A 76 -8.08 -6.35 -3.94
CA HIS A 76 -9.36 -6.66 -3.32
C HIS A 76 -10.53 -6.33 -4.26
N MET A 77 -10.55 -5.12 -4.81
CA MET A 77 -11.59 -4.68 -5.74
C MET A 77 -11.60 -5.49 -7.03
N ALA A 78 -10.43 -5.81 -7.60
CA ALA A 78 -10.34 -6.65 -8.79
C ALA A 78 -10.87 -8.07 -8.56
N ALA A 79 -10.75 -8.59 -7.33
CA ALA A 79 -11.27 -9.90 -6.96
C ALA A 79 -12.79 -9.89 -6.72
N ILE A 80 -13.35 -8.84 -6.10
CA ILE A 80 -14.80 -8.78 -5.77
C ILE A 80 -15.65 -8.13 -6.87
N PHE A 81 -15.06 -7.34 -7.76
CA PHE A 81 -15.72 -6.72 -8.92
C PHE A 81 -14.95 -6.98 -10.23
N PRO A 82 -14.78 -8.25 -10.64
CA PRO A 82 -13.94 -8.61 -11.78
C PRO A 82 -14.45 -8.07 -13.12
N ASP A 83 -15.75 -7.77 -13.25
CA ASP A 83 -16.32 -7.18 -14.46
C ASP A 83 -16.22 -5.65 -14.52
N PHE A 84 -16.02 -5.00 -13.36
CA PHE A 84 -15.92 -3.55 -13.26
C PHE A 84 -14.48 -3.07 -13.45
N VAL A 85 -13.52 -3.78 -12.86
CA VAL A 85 -12.10 -3.37 -12.86
C VAL A 85 -11.43 -3.83 -14.14
N GLN A 86 -10.87 -2.90 -14.91
CA GLN A 86 -10.16 -3.20 -16.16
C GLN A 86 -8.63 -3.18 -16.02
N HIS A 87 -8.09 -2.28 -15.18
CA HIS A 87 -6.65 -2.12 -14.97
C HIS A 87 -6.32 -1.95 -13.48
N VAL A 88 -5.25 -2.61 -13.05
CA VAL A 88 -4.77 -2.60 -11.66
C VAL A 88 -3.27 -2.35 -11.67
N VAL A 89 -2.79 -1.42 -10.84
CA VAL A 89 -1.37 -1.21 -10.59
C VAL A 89 -1.09 -1.50 -9.11
N VAL A 90 -0.24 -2.49 -8.86
CA VAL A 90 0.14 -2.93 -7.52
C VAL A 90 1.59 -2.53 -7.27
N LEU A 91 1.78 -1.51 -6.44
CA LEU A 91 3.11 -1.04 -6.03
C LEU A 91 3.42 -1.56 -4.63
N ALA A 92 4.53 -2.29 -4.49
CA ALA A 92 5.01 -2.85 -3.22
C ALA A 92 3.88 -3.43 -2.33
N GLY A 93 3.15 -4.41 -2.86
CA GLY A 93 2.02 -5.02 -2.17
C GLY A 93 1.74 -6.44 -2.66
N SER A 94 0.76 -7.10 -2.03
CA SER A 94 0.40 -8.49 -2.31
C SER A 94 -1.10 -8.71 -2.32
N ALA A 95 -1.55 -9.72 -3.05
CA ALA A 95 -2.92 -10.22 -3.04
C ALA A 95 -3.28 -10.96 -1.75
N ARG A 96 -2.28 -11.51 -1.04
CA ARG A 96 -2.42 -12.10 0.28
C ARG A 96 -1.19 -11.81 1.14
N THR A 97 -1.42 -11.38 2.38
CA THR A 97 -0.38 -11.21 3.38
C THR A 97 0.32 -12.54 3.67
N SER A 98 1.60 -12.62 3.33
CA SER A 98 2.41 -13.83 3.54
C SER A 98 2.69 -14.10 5.01
N TRP A 99 3.08 -15.33 5.36
CA TRP A 99 3.44 -15.68 6.73
C TRP A 99 4.68 -14.91 7.23
N HIS A 100 5.61 -14.61 6.34
CA HIS A 100 6.74 -13.73 6.64
C HIS A 100 6.25 -12.33 7.02
N ASN A 101 5.34 -11.77 6.23
CA ASN A 101 4.76 -10.46 6.48
C ASN A 101 3.97 -10.42 7.81
N TRP A 102 3.17 -11.45 8.09
CA TRP A 102 2.52 -11.65 9.40
C TRP A 102 3.53 -11.64 10.56
N SER A 103 4.62 -12.40 10.43
CA SER A 103 5.66 -12.49 11.46
C SER A 103 6.38 -11.16 11.66
N PHE A 104 6.63 -10.42 10.59
CA PHE A 104 7.18 -9.07 10.65
C PHE A 104 6.25 -8.15 11.46
N LEU A 105 4.94 -8.12 11.14
CA LEU A 105 3.97 -7.24 11.78
C LEU A 105 3.81 -7.50 13.29
N GLU A 106 4.01 -8.74 13.74
CA GLU A 106 3.98 -9.05 15.17
C GLU A 106 5.08 -8.32 15.96
N GLY A 107 6.20 -7.94 15.33
CA GLY A 107 7.28 -7.17 15.97
C GLY A 107 6.86 -5.77 16.42
N PRO A 108 6.54 -4.84 15.49
CA PRO A 108 6.05 -3.51 15.81
C PRO A 108 4.80 -3.54 16.71
N LYS A 109 3.88 -4.47 16.45
CA LYS A 109 2.68 -4.70 17.28
C LYS A 109 3.05 -5.02 18.73
N ALA A 110 3.95 -5.97 18.95
CA ALA A 110 4.38 -6.35 20.29
C ALA A 110 5.07 -5.19 21.02
N ALA A 111 5.89 -4.39 20.32
CA ALA A 111 6.53 -3.20 20.89
C ALA A 111 5.50 -2.19 21.39
N LEU A 112 4.44 -1.92 20.61
CA LEU A 112 3.38 -1.00 20.99
C LEU A 112 2.51 -1.53 22.13
N LEU A 113 2.02 -2.79 22.02
CA LEU A 113 1.12 -3.39 23.01
C LEU A 113 1.75 -3.50 24.41
N ASN A 114 3.07 -3.70 24.47
CA ASN A 114 3.80 -3.83 25.73
C ASN A 114 4.36 -2.49 26.25
N SER A 115 4.09 -1.37 25.58
CA SER A 115 4.51 -0.07 26.07
C SER A 115 3.67 0.36 27.28
N ILE A 116 4.35 0.92 28.29
CA ILE A 116 3.71 1.35 29.54
C ILE A 116 2.63 2.42 29.33
N ASP A 117 2.77 3.24 28.28
CA ASP A 117 1.84 4.30 27.96
C ASP A 117 0.68 3.87 27.04
N PHE A 118 0.69 2.64 26.53
CA PHE A 118 -0.44 2.10 25.76
C PHE A 118 -1.63 1.73 26.66
N ASN A 119 -1.41 1.36 27.92
CA ASN A 119 -2.47 1.06 28.89
C ASN A 119 -3.61 0.16 28.34
N GLY A 120 -3.26 -0.88 27.57
CA GLY A 120 -4.24 -1.79 26.97
C GLY A 120 -5.23 -1.13 26.01
N GLY A 121 -4.85 -0.01 25.37
CA GLY A 121 -5.71 0.76 24.48
C GLY A 121 -6.59 1.80 25.18
N LEU A 122 -6.51 1.89 26.52
CA LEU A 122 -7.29 2.81 27.36
C LEU A 122 -6.44 4.00 27.84
N TYR A 123 -5.50 4.46 27.02
CA TYR A 123 -4.64 5.60 27.33
C TYR A 123 -5.42 6.92 27.31
N THR A 124 -5.15 7.81 28.27
CA THR A 124 -5.78 9.15 28.36
C THR A 124 -4.88 10.26 27.78
N LYS A 125 -3.64 9.91 27.44
CA LYS A 125 -2.67 10.74 26.71
C LYS A 125 -2.09 9.90 25.58
N PRO A 126 -1.65 10.50 24.45
CA PRO A 126 -1.06 9.74 23.35
C PRO A 126 0.09 8.82 23.82
N ALA A 127 0.09 7.57 23.36
CA ALA A 127 1.07 6.54 23.72
C ALA A 127 2.40 6.67 22.94
N MET A 128 3.02 7.86 23.06
CA MET A 128 4.17 8.27 22.23
C MET A 128 5.38 7.32 22.32
N ARG A 129 5.63 6.70 23.47
CA ARG A 129 6.73 5.73 23.64
C ARG A 129 6.45 4.47 22.85
N GLY A 130 5.21 3.99 22.89
CA GLY A 130 4.78 2.80 22.17
C GLY A 130 4.79 3.02 20.66
N THR A 131 4.29 4.16 20.18
CA THR A 131 4.25 4.46 18.74
C THR A 131 5.65 4.73 18.18
N ALA A 132 6.51 5.42 18.94
CA ALA A 132 7.93 5.54 18.58
C ALA A 132 8.62 4.17 18.50
N ALA A 133 8.40 3.28 19.46
CA ALA A 133 8.96 1.93 19.44
C ALA A 133 8.44 1.10 18.25
N PHE A 134 7.15 1.21 17.93
CA PHE A 134 6.55 0.60 16.75
C PHE A 134 7.30 1.01 15.47
N GLY A 135 7.41 2.32 15.23
CA GLY A 135 8.02 2.86 14.03
C GLY A 135 9.52 2.55 13.93
N ARG A 136 10.23 2.52 15.07
CA ARG A 136 11.63 2.05 15.12
C ARG A 136 11.80 0.61 14.65
N VAL A 137 10.96 -0.32 15.12
CA VAL A 137 11.00 -1.71 14.62
C VAL A 137 10.68 -1.73 13.13
N TYR A 138 9.64 -1.01 12.71
CA TYR A 138 9.18 -0.96 11.31
C TYR A 138 10.27 -0.46 10.34
N SER A 139 11.01 0.59 10.72
CA SER A 139 12.02 1.26 9.88
C SER A 139 13.02 0.31 9.24
N THR A 140 13.45 -0.71 9.99
CA THR A 140 14.46 -1.68 9.55
C THR A 140 13.97 -2.63 8.47
N TRP A 141 12.65 -2.83 8.39
CA TRP A 141 11.99 -3.66 7.38
C TRP A 141 11.58 -2.84 6.15
N ALA A 142 11.23 -1.57 6.34
CA ALA A 142 10.80 -0.68 5.26
C ALA A 142 11.95 -0.23 4.36
N LEU A 143 13.15 -0.12 4.94
CA LEU A 143 14.39 0.20 4.23
C LEU A 143 15.10 -1.09 3.81
N SER A 144 16.30 -0.99 3.25
CA SER A 144 17.13 -2.16 2.94
C SER A 144 18.47 -2.11 3.65
N GLN A 145 19.12 -3.27 3.77
CA GLN A 145 20.47 -3.36 4.34
C GLN A 145 21.47 -2.53 3.54
N GLU A 146 21.29 -2.41 2.22
CA GLU A 146 22.16 -1.61 1.38
C GLU A 146 21.97 -0.10 1.61
N TRP A 147 20.72 0.34 1.83
CA TRP A 147 20.41 1.72 2.21
C TRP A 147 21.21 2.15 3.45
N PHE A 148 21.27 1.27 4.46
CA PHE A 148 22.07 1.51 5.66
C PHE A 148 23.58 1.51 5.39
N ARG A 149 24.09 0.55 4.61
CA ARG A 149 25.53 0.48 4.26
C ARG A 149 26.01 1.72 3.50
N GLN A 150 25.14 2.32 2.68
CA GLN A 150 25.46 3.51 1.89
C GLN A 150 25.22 4.84 2.62
N HIS A 151 24.80 4.79 3.89
CA HIS A 151 24.49 5.99 4.68
C HIS A 151 23.45 6.90 3.98
N SER A 152 22.44 6.32 3.35
CA SER A 152 21.52 7.08 2.50
C SER A 152 20.71 8.17 3.22
N TRP A 153 20.67 8.19 4.56
CA TRP A 153 20.15 9.32 5.34
C TRP A 153 20.93 10.63 5.09
N GLU A 154 22.24 10.55 4.81
CA GLU A 154 23.07 11.72 4.52
C GLU A 154 22.64 12.40 3.21
N LYS A 155 22.21 11.59 2.21
CA LYS A 155 21.67 12.09 0.94
C LYS A 155 20.34 12.83 1.12
N LEU A 156 19.59 12.50 2.18
CA LEU A 156 18.37 13.19 2.58
C LEU A 156 18.64 14.44 3.44
N GLY A 157 19.91 14.77 3.70
CA GLY A 157 20.30 15.94 4.49
C GLY A 157 20.35 15.72 6.00
N TYR A 158 20.27 14.47 6.47
CA TYR A 158 20.40 14.14 7.89
C TYR A 158 21.86 13.97 8.30
N ASN A 159 22.23 14.47 9.48
CA ASN A 159 23.62 14.42 9.95
C ASN A 159 23.97 13.05 10.58
N SER A 160 22.98 12.23 10.92
CA SER A 160 23.17 10.90 11.48
C SER A 160 21.95 10.00 11.24
N LEU A 161 22.16 8.69 11.32
CA LEU A 161 21.07 7.72 11.29
C LEU A 161 20.06 7.95 12.40
N GLU A 162 20.53 8.30 13.62
CA GLU A 162 19.65 8.52 14.76
C GLU A 162 18.75 9.75 14.56
N GLU A 163 19.29 10.83 13.98
CA GLU A 163 18.48 12.00 13.62
C GLU A 163 17.38 11.64 12.62
N TYR A 164 17.71 10.87 11.59
CA TYR A 164 16.76 10.40 10.59
C TYR A 164 15.67 9.52 11.22
N LEU A 165 16.05 8.50 11.99
CA LEU A 165 15.10 7.59 12.62
C LEU A 165 14.20 8.32 13.63
N HIS A 166 14.72 9.29 14.37
CA HIS A 166 13.92 10.10 15.28
C HIS A 166 12.88 10.94 14.54
N LYS A 167 13.26 11.57 13.42
CA LYS A 167 12.38 12.49 12.69
C LYS A 167 11.36 11.79 11.79
N GLU A 168 11.77 10.70 11.13
CA GLU A 168 10.98 10.04 10.08
C GLU A 168 10.28 8.77 10.56
N TRP A 169 10.76 8.14 11.65
CA TRP A 169 10.28 6.82 12.09
C TRP A 169 9.75 6.78 13.51
N GLU A 170 9.80 7.88 14.27
CA GLU A 170 9.07 7.95 15.54
C GLU A 170 7.63 8.43 15.30
N PHE A 171 6.77 7.44 15.11
CA PHE A 171 5.36 7.63 14.79
C PHE A 171 4.62 8.40 15.89
N LYS A 172 3.71 9.27 15.45
CA LYS A 172 2.91 10.16 16.31
C LYS A 172 1.41 9.94 16.13
N GLU A 173 1.05 8.98 15.28
CA GLU A 173 -0.30 8.53 15.01
C GLU A 173 -0.92 7.91 16.26
N ASP A 174 -2.25 7.80 16.27
CA ASP A 174 -2.96 7.13 17.34
C ASP A 174 -2.63 5.62 17.39
N ALA A 175 -2.33 5.11 18.60
CA ALA A 175 -1.90 3.73 18.79
C ALA A 175 -2.97 2.70 18.43
N ASN A 176 -4.24 2.94 18.78
CA ASN A 176 -5.33 2.04 18.44
C ASN A 176 -5.58 2.04 16.92
N ASN A 177 -5.47 3.19 16.26
CA ASN A 177 -5.56 3.28 14.81
C ASN A 177 -4.42 2.51 14.11
N LEU A 178 -3.18 2.64 14.58
CA LEU A 178 -2.05 1.86 14.08
C LEU A 178 -2.33 0.35 14.18
N LEU A 179 -2.77 -0.12 15.35
CA LEU A 179 -3.12 -1.53 15.54
C LEU A 179 -4.29 -2.00 14.66
N CYS A 180 -5.27 -1.13 14.40
CA CYS A 180 -6.39 -1.41 13.50
C CYS A 180 -5.93 -1.56 12.04
N MET A 181 -5.07 -0.64 11.56
CA MET A 181 -4.47 -0.72 10.23
C MET A 181 -3.61 -1.99 10.09
N LEU A 182 -2.82 -2.31 11.12
CA LEU A 182 -1.99 -3.50 11.13
C LEU A 182 -2.83 -4.77 11.09
N ALA A 183 -3.91 -4.84 11.88
CA ALA A 183 -4.83 -5.96 11.85
C ALA A 183 -5.54 -6.11 10.50
N THR A 184 -5.80 -4.99 9.81
CA THR A 184 -6.36 -4.98 8.45
C THR A 184 -5.36 -5.56 7.46
N TRP A 185 -4.09 -5.12 7.51
CA TRP A 185 -3.01 -5.68 6.69
C TRP A 185 -2.85 -7.17 6.94
N GLN A 186 -2.75 -7.61 8.20
CA GLN A 186 -2.67 -9.02 8.58
C GLN A 186 -3.78 -9.86 7.92
N LYS A 187 -5.01 -9.35 7.88
CA LYS A 187 -6.17 -10.05 7.31
C LYS A 187 -6.31 -9.91 5.78
N GLY A 188 -5.39 -9.24 5.10
CA GLY A 188 -5.40 -9.07 3.66
C GLY A 188 -5.27 -10.42 2.94
N ASP A 189 -6.36 -10.90 2.34
CA ASP A 189 -6.36 -12.15 1.57
C ASP A 189 -7.53 -12.19 0.57
N ILE A 190 -7.24 -12.05 -0.73
CA ILE A 190 -8.30 -12.11 -1.76
C ILE A 190 -8.91 -13.50 -1.95
N SER A 191 -8.25 -14.56 -1.47
CA SER A 191 -8.78 -15.92 -1.62
C SER A 191 -10.01 -16.20 -0.75
N GLN A 192 -10.33 -15.29 0.16
CA GLN A 192 -11.53 -15.35 0.97
C GLN A 192 -12.79 -14.94 0.18
N PHE A 193 -12.63 -14.49 -1.06
CA PHE A 193 -13.73 -14.12 -1.95
C PHE A 193 -13.90 -15.15 -3.06
N GLY A 194 -15.08 -15.20 -3.69
CA GLY A 194 -15.43 -16.17 -4.74
C GLY A 194 -16.29 -17.34 -4.24
N PRO A 195 -16.45 -18.41 -5.07
CA PRO A 195 -17.21 -19.60 -4.73
C PRO A 195 -16.71 -20.27 -3.43
N GLU A 196 -17.64 -20.81 -2.65
CA GLU A 196 -17.36 -21.32 -1.30
C GLU A 196 -16.39 -22.51 -1.32
N GLU A 197 -16.52 -23.36 -2.32
CA GLU A 197 -15.67 -24.53 -2.56
C GLU A 197 -14.21 -24.20 -2.89
N GLU A 198 -13.93 -22.94 -3.27
CA GLU A 198 -12.58 -22.45 -3.60
C GLU A 198 -12.00 -21.53 -2.53
N ARG A 199 -12.72 -21.31 -1.42
CA ARG A 199 -12.31 -20.40 -0.35
C ARG A 199 -10.93 -20.79 0.21
N GLY A 200 -10.02 -19.83 0.27
CA GLY A 200 -8.64 -20.06 0.72
C GLY A 200 -7.68 -20.50 -0.39
N ASN A 201 -8.16 -20.77 -1.61
CA ASN A 201 -7.30 -21.07 -2.75
C ASN A 201 -6.87 -19.78 -3.47
N LEU A 202 -5.62 -19.34 -3.21
CA LEU A 202 -5.08 -18.11 -3.79
C LEU A 202 -4.92 -18.19 -5.32
N VAL A 203 -4.53 -19.35 -5.84
CA VAL A 203 -4.33 -19.55 -7.28
C VAL A 203 -5.64 -19.35 -8.04
N ASN A 204 -6.73 -19.97 -7.56
CA ASN A 204 -8.05 -19.79 -8.17
C ASN A 204 -8.51 -18.34 -8.04
N ALA A 205 -8.26 -17.68 -6.91
CA ALA A 205 -8.62 -16.28 -6.72
C ALA A 205 -7.92 -15.32 -7.68
N LEU A 206 -6.61 -15.49 -7.88
CA LEU A 206 -5.83 -14.74 -8.87
C LEU A 206 -6.34 -15.02 -10.30
N GLY A 207 -6.60 -16.29 -10.62
CA GLY A 207 -7.10 -16.71 -11.94
C GLY A 207 -8.50 -16.20 -12.29
N ARG A 208 -9.27 -15.68 -11.32
CA ARG A 208 -10.58 -15.05 -11.57
C ARG A 208 -10.49 -13.55 -11.86
N ILE A 209 -9.35 -12.91 -11.58
CA ILE A 209 -9.15 -11.49 -11.91
C ILE A 209 -9.13 -11.36 -13.44
N LYS A 210 -10.08 -10.58 -13.98
CA LYS A 210 -10.18 -10.29 -15.42
C LYS A 210 -9.34 -9.08 -15.83
N ALA A 211 -9.15 -8.13 -14.91
CA ALA A 211 -8.36 -6.93 -15.11
C ALA A 211 -6.95 -7.25 -15.62
N LYS A 212 -6.38 -6.35 -16.42
CA LYS A 212 -4.92 -6.32 -16.61
C LYS A 212 -4.29 -5.85 -15.30
N VAL A 213 -3.20 -6.49 -14.89
CA VAL A 213 -2.53 -6.19 -13.62
C VAL A 213 -1.04 -5.94 -13.85
N LEU A 214 -0.57 -4.76 -13.49
CA LEU A 214 0.85 -4.43 -13.41
C LEU A 214 1.28 -4.56 -11.94
N VAL A 215 2.23 -5.44 -11.66
CA VAL A 215 2.80 -5.64 -10.31
C VAL A 215 4.22 -5.11 -10.28
N MET A 216 4.51 -4.24 -9.32
CA MET A 216 5.74 -3.47 -9.22
C MET A 216 6.33 -3.52 -7.80
N PRO A 217 7.00 -4.63 -7.43
CA PRO A 217 7.76 -4.71 -6.19
C PRO A 217 9.09 -3.97 -6.32
N ALA A 218 9.67 -3.55 -5.20
CA ALA A 218 11.05 -3.09 -5.18
C ALA A 218 12.00 -4.27 -4.96
N ARG A 219 13.16 -4.24 -5.62
CA ARG A 219 14.19 -5.30 -5.57
C ARG A 219 14.60 -5.64 -4.14
N THR A 220 14.68 -4.63 -3.28
CA THR A 220 15.15 -4.74 -1.90
C THR A 220 14.03 -4.65 -0.86
N ASP A 221 12.76 -4.73 -1.27
CA ASP A 221 11.64 -4.83 -0.33
C ASP A 221 11.74 -6.12 0.48
N MET A 222 11.77 -6.00 1.80
CA MET A 222 11.98 -7.13 2.70
C MET A 222 10.69 -7.90 3.01
N TYR A 223 9.51 -7.32 2.81
CA TYR A 223 8.24 -7.94 3.21
C TYR A 223 7.19 -8.02 2.09
N PHE A 224 7.43 -7.39 0.95
CA PHE A 224 6.81 -7.69 -0.35
C PHE A 224 7.89 -7.96 -1.41
N PRO A 225 8.63 -9.07 -1.26
CA PRO A 225 9.77 -9.36 -2.13
C PRO A 225 9.30 -9.69 -3.56
N PRO A 226 10.14 -9.46 -4.59
CA PRO A 226 9.79 -9.74 -5.98
C PRO A 226 9.36 -11.19 -6.25
N GLU A 227 9.85 -12.15 -5.47
CA GLU A 227 9.51 -13.56 -5.54
C GLU A 227 8.02 -13.82 -5.25
N ASP A 228 7.46 -13.13 -4.25
CA ASP A 228 6.03 -13.22 -3.91
C ASP A 228 5.18 -12.65 -5.07
N SER A 229 5.58 -11.48 -5.60
CA SER A 229 4.92 -10.89 -6.77
C SER A 229 5.05 -11.76 -8.03
N GLN A 230 6.19 -12.43 -8.22
CA GLN A 230 6.38 -13.34 -9.35
C GLN A 230 5.41 -14.53 -9.27
N PHE A 231 5.23 -15.11 -8.08
CA PHE A 231 4.23 -16.14 -7.85
C PHE A 231 2.82 -15.64 -8.18
N GLU A 232 2.45 -14.43 -7.74
CA GLU A 232 1.12 -13.88 -8.02
C GLU A 232 0.90 -13.67 -9.53
N VAL A 233 1.88 -13.08 -10.22
CA VAL A 233 1.81 -12.83 -11.67
C VAL A 233 1.71 -14.11 -12.49
N GLN A 234 2.34 -15.21 -12.07
CA GLN A 234 2.22 -16.51 -12.75
C GLN A 234 0.79 -17.07 -12.76
N HIS A 235 -0.05 -16.66 -11.82
CA HIS A 235 -1.43 -17.16 -11.68
C HIS A 235 -2.48 -16.11 -12.10
N LEU A 236 -2.05 -14.91 -12.52
CA LEU A 236 -2.92 -13.90 -13.13
C LEU A 236 -3.04 -14.16 -14.64
N ASN A 237 -4.26 -14.08 -15.17
CA ASN A 237 -4.48 -14.25 -16.62
C ASN A 237 -3.81 -13.13 -17.44
N ASN A 238 -3.77 -11.90 -16.89
CA ASN A 238 -3.28 -10.70 -17.55
C ASN A 238 -2.27 -9.95 -16.67
N GLY A 239 -1.31 -10.67 -16.07
CA GLY A 239 -0.30 -10.10 -15.18
C GLY A 239 0.99 -9.67 -15.90
N ARG A 240 1.55 -8.51 -15.54
CA ARG A 240 2.89 -8.03 -15.92
C ARG A 240 3.69 -7.70 -14.66
N LEU A 241 4.91 -8.22 -14.56
CA LEU A 241 5.84 -7.90 -13.47
C LEU A 241 6.88 -6.87 -13.94
N ARG A 242 7.11 -5.82 -13.14
CA ARG A 242 8.18 -4.83 -13.33
C ARG A 242 8.85 -4.47 -12.01
N VAL A 243 10.02 -5.04 -11.77
CA VAL A 243 10.76 -4.82 -10.52
C VAL A 243 11.43 -3.44 -10.56
N ILE A 244 11.25 -2.67 -9.49
CA ILE A 244 11.94 -1.39 -9.27
C ILE A 244 13.33 -1.71 -8.72
N GLU A 245 14.37 -1.50 -9.51
CA GLU A 245 15.77 -1.76 -9.12
C GLU A 245 16.29 -0.66 -8.19
N SER A 246 15.87 -0.73 -6.93
CA SER A 246 16.18 0.28 -5.90
C SER A 246 16.74 -0.35 -4.64
N ILE A 247 17.64 0.39 -3.98
CA ILE A 247 18.11 0.07 -2.62
C ILE A 247 17.18 0.62 -1.54
N TRP A 248 16.13 1.37 -1.87
CA TRP A 248 15.29 2.05 -0.89
C TRP A 248 14.29 1.14 -0.18
N GLY A 249 14.38 -0.17 -0.40
CA GLY A 249 13.47 -1.14 0.18
C GLY A 249 12.04 -0.90 -0.29
N HIS A 250 11.10 -1.09 0.64
CA HIS A 250 9.68 -0.87 0.41
C HIS A 250 9.38 0.57 -0.04
N LEU A 251 10.14 1.56 0.44
CA LEU A 251 9.87 2.97 0.13
C LEU A 251 9.92 3.26 -1.37
N ALA A 252 10.72 2.54 -2.15
CA ALA A 252 10.81 2.74 -3.59
C ALA A 252 9.46 2.53 -4.29
N GLY A 253 8.71 1.47 -3.93
CA GLY A 253 7.36 1.24 -4.45
C GLY A 253 6.28 2.04 -3.71
N GLY A 254 6.50 2.36 -2.44
CA GLY A 254 5.58 3.15 -1.61
C GLY A 254 5.59 4.66 -1.87
N GLY A 255 6.45 5.15 -2.77
CA GLY A 255 6.54 6.57 -3.13
C GLY A 255 7.48 7.44 -2.29
N GLY A 256 8.33 6.80 -1.48
CA GLY A 256 9.42 7.45 -0.74
C GLY A 256 10.82 7.11 -1.28
N GLY A 257 10.90 6.61 -2.52
CA GLY A 257 12.15 6.29 -3.22
C GLY A 257 12.86 7.50 -3.81
N THR A 258 13.77 7.26 -4.75
CA THR A 258 14.45 8.34 -5.47
C THR A 258 13.63 8.89 -6.63
N LYS A 259 14.10 9.98 -7.25
CA LYS A 259 13.52 10.50 -8.48
C LYS A 259 13.58 9.48 -9.63
N GLU A 260 14.65 8.70 -9.71
CA GLU A 260 14.79 7.64 -10.71
C GLU A 260 13.76 6.52 -10.50
N ASP A 261 13.47 6.18 -9.23
CA ASP A 261 12.39 5.24 -8.89
C ASP A 261 11.04 5.77 -9.38
N GLU A 262 10.73 7.05 -9.10
CA GLU A 262 9.49 7.69 -9.58
C GLU A 262 9.39 7.73 -11.10
N GLU A 263 10.47 8.08 -11.80
CA GLU A 263 10.52 8.14 -13.27
C GLU A 263 10.32 6.76 -13.90
N PHE A 264 10.92 5.73 -13.31
CA PHE A 264 10.72 4.34 -13.73
C PHE A 264 9.25 3.92 -13.54
N ILE A 265 8.67 4.17 -12.37
CA ILE A 265 7.25 3.86 -12.10
C ILE A 265 6.35 4.59 -13.10
N LYS A 266 6.55 5.90 -13.30
CA LYS A 266 5.78 6.71 -14.25
C LYS A 266 5.81 6.11 -15.66
N LYS A 267 7.01 5.75 -16.13
CA LYS A 267 7.20 5.18 -17.47
C LYS A 267 6.46 3.85 -17.63
N GLU A 268 6.66 2.90 -16.70
CA GLU A 268 6.04 1.57 -16.81
C GLU A 268 4.51 1.63 -16.67
N VAL A 269 3.99 2.52 -15.81
CA VAL A 269 2.55 2.75 -15.69
C VAL A 269 1.99 3.37 -16.98
N ALA A 270 2.66 4.36 -17.57
CA ALA A 270 2.22 4.95 -18.83
C ALA A 270 2.18 3.92 -19.97
N GLU A 271 3.22 3.10 -20.10
CA GLU A 271 3.28 2.02 -21.11
C GLU A 271 2.23 0.93 -20.86
N PHE A 272 1.91 0.64 -19.60
CA PHE A 272 0.89 -0.34 -19.26
C PHE A 272 -0.53 0.12 -19.60
N LEU A 273 -0.78 1.43 -19.59
CA LEU A 273 -2.08 2.04 -19.84
C LEU A 273 -2.31 2.45 -21.30
N SER A 274 -1.27 2.49 -22.12
CA SER A 274 -1.37 2.70 -23.58
C SER A 274 -1.90 1.46 -24.31
#